data_AF-A0A8C5K7W3-F1
#
_entry.id   AF-A0A8C5K7W3-F1
#
_cell.length_a   1.000
_cell.length_b   1.000
_cell.length_c   1.000
_cell.angle_alpha   90.00
_cell.angle_beta   90.00
_cell.angle_gamma   90.00
#
_symmetry.space_group_name_H-M   'P 1'
#
loop_
_entity.id
_entity.type
_entity.pdbx_description
1 polymer ?
#
loop_
_entity_poly.entity_id
_entity_poly.type
_entity_poly.pdbx_seq_one_letter_code
_entity_poly.pdbx_strand_id
1 'polypeptide(L)'
;MTLNMKNYKGYEKKPYCNAHYPKQSFTMVADTPENLRLKQQSELQSQVRYKEEFEKNKGKGFSVVADTPELQRIKKTQDQISNIKYHEE
;
A
#
# COMPACT_ATOMS: atom_id res chain seq x y z
N MET A 1 66.82 -14.46 13.86
CA MET A 1 65.53 -15.17 13.92
C MET A 1 64.66 -14.66 12.78
N THR A 2 64.44 -15.46 11.75
CA THR A 2 63.64 -15.07 10.58
C THR A 2 62.17 -15.41 10.83
N LEU A 3 61.28 -14.40 10.76
CA LEU A 3 59.85 -14.62 10.87
C LEU A 3 59.34 -15.25 9.57
N ASN A 4 59.18 -16.57 9.58
CA ASN A 4 58.50 -17.33 8.51
C ASN A 4 56.98 -17.13 8.64
N MET A 5 56.25 -17.17 7.52
CA MET A 5 54.79 -17.26 7.43
C MET A 5 54.15 -18.41 8.24
N LYS A 6 54.95 -19.27 8.88
CA LYS A 6 54.52 -20.32 9.80
C LYS A 6 54.73 -19.99 11.29
N ASN A 7 55.51 -18.95 11.60
CA ASN A 7 55.96 -18.58 12.96
C ASN A 7 55.45 -17.21 13.46
N TYR A 8 54.72 -16.44 12.65
CA TYR A 8 54.06 -15.21 13.10
C TYR A 8 52.65 -15.49 13.61
N LYS A 9 52.32 -14.90 14.76
CA LYS A 9 51.16 -15.22 15.61
C LYS A 9 49.79 -15.03 14.93
N GLY A 10 49.75 -14.45 13.73
CA GLY A 10 48.54 -14.20 12.94
C GLY A 10 48.20 -15.25 11.87
N TYR A 11 48.97 -16.34 11.72
CA TYR A 11 48.72 -17.36 10.69
C TYR A 11 47.75 -18.47 11.09
N GLU A 12 47.23 -18.42 12.32
CA GLU A 12 46.07 -19.23 12.68
C GLU A 12 44.82 -18.64 12.03
N LYS A 13 44.55 -19.04 10.77
CA LYS A 13 43.25 -18.83 10.14
C LYS A 13 42.21 -19.60 10.94
N LYS A 14 41.64 -18.98 11.97
CA LYS A 14 40.52 -19.56 12.72
C LYS A 14 39.43 -19.92 11.69
N PRO A 15 38.88 -21.14 11.75
CA PRO A 15 37.85 -21.57 10.81
C PRO A 15 36.71 -20.56 10.86
N TYR A 16 36.16 -20.23 9.69
CA TYR A 16 34.97 -19.39 9.52
C TYR A 16 33.76 -20.10 10.14
N CYS A 17 33.68 -20.10 11.47
CA CYS A 17 32.62 -20.72 12.23
C CYS A 17 31.46 -19.74 12.35
N ASN A 18 30.22 -20.20 12.14
CA ASN A 18 29.02 -19.40 12.42
C ASN A 18 28.95 -18.89 13.87
N ALA A 19 29.69 -19.54 14.80
CA ALA A 19 29.84 -19.10 16.19
C ALA A 19 30.81 -17.91 16.38
N HIS A 20 31.78 -17.72 15.48
CA HIS A 20 32.77 -16.64 15.53
C HIS A 20 32.40 -15.43 14.67
N TYR A 21 31.46 -15.59 13.75
CA TYR A 21 30.83 -14.50 13.00
C TYR A 21 29.32 -14.78 12.91
N PRO A 22 28.54 -14.37 13.94
CA PRO A 22 27.11 -14.58 13.91
C PRO A 22 26.53 -13.78 12.74
N LYS A 23 25.91 -14.48 11.78
CA LYS A 23 25.18 -13.84 10.70
C LYS A 23 23.97 -13.13 11.32
N GLN A 24 24.00 -11.81 11.39
CA GLN A 24 22.85 -11.04 11.82
C GLN A 24 21.72 -11.27 10.81
N SER A 25 20.62 -11.87 11.27
CA SER A 25 19.38 -11.97 10.52
C SER A 25 18.52 -10.76 10.86
N PHE A 26 18.36 -9.85 9.91
CA PHE A 26 17.45 -8.72 10.05
C PHE A 26 16.04 -9.18 9.64
N THR A 27 15.09 -9.08 10.56
CA THR A 27 13.66 -9.24 10.24
C THR A 27 13.12 -7.87 9.86
N MET A 28 12.83 -7.65 8.57
CA MET A 28 12.15 -6.42 8.16
C MET A 28 10.72 -6.43 8.69
N VAL A 29 10.29 -5.32 9.29
CA VAL A 29 8.89 -5.11 9.65
C VAL A 29 8.11 -4.89 8.35
N ALA A 30 7.26 -5.84 7.98
CA ALA A 30 6.50 -5.77 6.74
C ALA A 30 5.53 -4.57 6.74
N ASP A 31 4.90 -4.29 7.88
CA ASP A 31 3.81 -3.32 8.01
C ASP A 31 4.29 -1.95 8.54
N THR A 32 5.32 -1.37 7.92
CA THR A 32 5.64 0.04 8.16
C THR A 32 4.60 0.95 7.45
N PRO A 33 4.32 2.15 7.97
CA PRO A 33 3.40 3.08 7.29
C PRO A 33 3.80 3.38 5.84
N GLU A 34 5.11 3.42 5.57
CA GLU A 34 5.64 3.62 4.22
C GLU A 34 5.36 2.40 3.32
N ASN A 35 5.57 1.18 3.81
CA ASN A 35 5.25 -0.04 3.05
C ASN A 35 3.75 -0.13 2.73
N LEU A 36 2.89 0.25 3.68
CA LEU A 36 1.44 0.29 3.45
C LEU A 36 1.07 1.32 2.38
N ARG A 37 1.66 2.52 2.43
CA ARG A 37 1.47 3.56 1.41
C ARG A 37 1.93 3.09 0.03
N LEU A 38 3.09 2.46 -0.06
CA LEU A 38 3.63 1.93 -1.32
C LEU A 38 2.76 0.80 -1.87
N LYS A 39 2.22 -0.06 -1.01
CA LYS A 39 1.28 -1.12 -1.41
C LYS A 39 0.01 -0.52 -2.02
N GLN A 40 -0.61 0.45 -1.33
CA GLN A 40 -1.80 1.15 -1.86
C GLN A 40 -1.50 1.85 -3.19
N GLN A 41 -0.36 2.53 -3.29
CA GLN A 41 0.06 3.20 -4.52
C GLN A 41 0.27 2.21 -5.67
N SER A 42 0.87 1.05 -5.40
CA SER A 42 1.07 -0.02 -6.38
C SER A 42 -0.26 -0.62 -6.86
N GLU A 43 -1.22 -0.81 -5.95
CA GLU A 43 -2.56 -1.29 -6.28
C GLU A 43 -3.29 -0.30 -7.20
N LEU A 44 -3.23 1.00 -6.91
CA LEU A 44 -3.84 2.06 -7.72
C LEU A 44 -3.19 2.20 -9.11
N GLN A 45 -1.87 2.05 -9.19
CA GLN A 45 -1.13 2.15 -10.45
C GLN A 45 -1.18 0.87 -11.30
N SER A 46 -1.75 -0.22 -10.76
CA SER A 46 -1.78 -1.50 -11.45
C SER A 46 -2.67 -1.47 -12.68
N GLN A 47 -2.05 -1.59 -13.85
CA GLN A 47 -2.76 -1.69 -15.13
C GLN A 47 -3.70 -2.91 -15.20
N VAL A 48 -3.38 -3.98 -14.48
CA VAL A 48 -4.21 -5.19 -14.42
C VAL A 48 -5.52 -4.86 -13.71
N ARG A 49 -5.46 -4.21 -12.54
CA ARG A 49 -6.64 -3.78 -11.79
C ARG A 49 -7.48 -2.78 -12.57
N TYR A 50 -6.83 -1.84 -13.24
CA TYR A 50 -7.50 -0.88 -14.13
C TYR A 50 -8.31 -1.59 -15.23
N LYS A 51 -7.70 -2.58 -15.91
CA LYS A 51 -8.37 -3.34 -16.98
C LYS A 51 -9.51 -4.22 -16.43
N GLU A 52 -9.33 -4.84 -15.27
CA GLU A 52 -10.38 -5.61 -14.61
C GLU A 52 -11.59 -4.75 -14.24
N GLU A 53 -11.37 -3.56 -13.68
CA GLU A 53 -12.44 -2.61 -13.37
C GLU A 53 -13.13 -2.12 -14.63
N PHE A 54 -12.37 -1.85 -15.70
CA PHE A 54 -12.93 -1.50 -16.99
C PHE A 54 -13.85 -2.62 -17.52
N GLU A 55 -13.38 -3.87 -17.60
CA GLU A 55 -14.22 -4.98 -18.07
C GLU A 55 -15.43 -5.23 -17.16
N LYS A 56 -15.32 -5.04 -15.84
CA LYS A 56 -16.46 -5.11 -14.91
C LYS A 56 -17.51 -4.01 -15.15
N ASN A 57 -17.10 -2.85 -15.63
CA ASN A 57 -17.97 -1.70 -15.84
C ASN A 57 -18.36 -1.50 -17.30
N LYS A 58 -17.69 -2.20 -18.23
CA LYS A 58 -18.00 -2.23 -19.65
C LYS A 58 -19.39 -2.80 -19.86
N GLY A 59 -20.28 -1.98 -20.41
CA GLY A 59 -21.68 -2.35 -20.64
C GLY A 59 -22.64 -1.96 -19.51
N LYS A 60 -22.14 -1.53 -18.34
CA LYS A 60 -22.93 -0.70 -17.43
C LYS A 60 -22.98 0.67 -18.09
N GLY A 61 -24.01 0.93 -18.90
CA GLY A 61 -24.17 2.20 -19.61
C GLY A 61 -23.91 3.38 -18.67
N PHE A 62 -23.39 4.49 -19.20
CA PHE A 62 -23.15 5.74 -18.46
C PHE A 62 -24.41 6.06 -17.66
N SER A 63 -24.43 5.73 -16.36
CA SER A 63 -25.52 6.18 -15.51
C SER A 63 -25.33 7.68 -15.45
N VAL A 64 -26.30 8.44 -15.98
CA VAL A 64 -26.41 9.88 -15.69
C VAL A 64 -26.10 10.02 -14.21
N VAL A 65 -25.04 10.76 -13.89
CA VAL A 65 -24.53 10.90 -12.54
C VAL A 65 -25.72 11.30 -11.66
N ALA A 66 -26.28 10.32 -10.94
CA ALA A 66 -27.57 10.51 -10.26
C ALA A 66 -27.45 11.55 -9.14
N ASP A 67 -26.22 11.74 -8.67
CA ASP A 67 -25.86 12.59 -7.54
C ASP A 67 -24.82 13.63 -7.96
N THR A 68 -25.12 14.44 -8.97
CA THR A 68 -24.35 15.67 -9.15
C THR A 68 -24.56 16.58 -7.93
N PRO A 69 -23.55 17.39 -7.52
CA PRO A 69 -23.71 18.32 -6.41
C PRO A 69 -24.91 19.26 -6.60
N GLU A 70 -25.21 19.64 -7.84
CA GLU A 70 -26.39 20.45 -8.18
C GLU A 70 -27.71 19.69 -7.96
N LEU A 71 -27.80 18.41 -8.36
CA LEU A 71 -28.98 17.58 -8.07
C LEU A 71 -29.20 17.39 -6.56
N GLN A 72 -28.11 17.22 -5.79
CA GLN A 72 -28.18 17.13 -4.34
C GLN A 72 -28.66 18.44 -3.71
N ARG A 73 -28.18 19.59 -4.21
CA ARG A 73 -28.64 20.92 -3.77
C ARG A 73 -30.13 21.10 -4.06
N ILE A 74 -30.57 20.80 -5.29
CA ILE A 74 -31.97 20.92 -5.68
C ILE A 74 -32.87 20.03 -4.82
N LYS A 75 -32.48 18.78 -4.56
CA LYS A 75 -33.22 17.88 -3.64
C LYS A 75 -33.37 18.47 -2.23
N LYS A 76 -32.29 19.00 -1.66
CA LYS A 76 -32.32 19.62 -0.32
C LYS A 76 -33.23 20.84 -0.27
N THR A 77 -33.12 21.72 -1.27
CA THR A 77 -33.98 22.91 -1.37
C THR A 77 -35.45 22.51 -1.56
N GLN A 78 -35.72 21.51 -2.40
CA GLN A 78 -37.06 20.97 -2.62
C GLN A 78 -37.66 20.43 -1.31
N ASP A 79 -36.85 19.71 -0.53
CA ASP A 79 -37.27 19.16 0.76
C ASP A 79 -37.63 20.27 1.74
N GLN A 80 -36.80 21.31 1.83
CA GLN A 80 -37.02 22.48 2.71
C GLN A 80 -38.27 23.30 2.32
N ILE A 81 -38.59 23.37 1.02
CA ILE A 81 -39.76 24.11 0.53
C ILE A 81 -41.04 23.27 0.63
N SER A 82 -40.94 21.94 0.66
CA SER A 82 -42.12 21.09 0.59
C SER A 82 -42.97 21.14 1.86
N ASN A 83 -44.19 21.65 1.73
CA ASN A 83 -45.18 21.67 2.82
C ASN A 83 -45.57 20.27 3.31
N ILE A 84 -45.45 19.25 2.44
CA ILE A 84 -45.72 17.86 2.82
C ILE A 84 -44.69 17.38 3.84
N LYS A 85 -43.37 17.56 3.59
CA LYS A 85 -42.35 17.23 4.60
C LYS A 85 -42.46 18.08 5.86
N TYR A 86 -42.81 19.36 5.73
CA TYR A 86 -43.00 20.24 6.88
C TYR A 86 -44.09 19.76 7.85
N HIS A 87 -45.11 19.05 7.35
CA HIS A 87 -46.19 18.49 8.17
C HIS A 87 -45.98 17.01 8.56
N GLU A 88 -44.92 16.36 8.07
CA GLU A 88 -44.55 14.99 8.42
C GLU A 88 -43.59 14.89 9.62
N GLU A 89 -42.91 15.98 9.99
CA GLU A 89 -42.11 16.14 11.22
C GLU A 89 -42.95 16.68 12.39
#